data_AF-A0A645IZB0-F1
#
_entry.id   AF-A0A645IZB0-F1
#
_cell.length_a   1.000
_cell.length_b   1.000
_cell.length_c   1.000
_cell.angle_alpha   90.00
_cell.angle_beta   90.00
_cell.angle_gamma   90.00
#
_symmetry.space_group_name_H-M   'P 1'
#
loop_
_entity.id
_entity.type
_entity.pdbx_description
1 polymer ?
#
loop_
_entity_poly.entity_id
_entity_poly.type
_entity_poly.pdbx_seq_one_letter_code
_entity_poly.pdbx_strand_id
1 'polypeptide(L)'
;MFVATEVGSVRVVATNAASGVVGTKDITVINAYQTVPTENLTGVAPSAYGKSDGKIMGTTSAMEYKLSTSSTWTRATAPAITGLSAGTYNVRYAAQKGYNAGGTINVIVENGPK
;
A
#
# COMPACT_ATOMS: atom_id res chain seq x y z
N MET A 1 -23.02 8.46 19.57
CA MET A 1 -21.82 9.00 18.92
C MET A 1 -20.85 7.84 18.73
N PHE A 2 -20.89 7.16 17.58
CA PHE A 2 -19.96 6.08 17.28
C PHE A 2 -18.69 6.70 16.69
N VAL A 3 -17.61 6.66 17.47
CA VAL A 3 -16.28 7.03 17.01
C VAL A 3 -15.76 5.88 16.15
N ALA A 4 -15.28 6.17 14.94
CA ALA A 4 -14.76 5.18 14.02
C ALA A 4 -13.48 4.53 14.58
N THR A 5 -13.63 3.40 15.28
CA THR A 5 -12.50 2.61 15.79
C THR A 5 -11.75 1.99 14.63
N GLU A 6 -10.42 2.03 14.71
CA GLU A 6 -9.52 1.27 13.85
C GLU A 6 -9.92 -0.21 13.81
N VAL A 7 -9.64 -0.89 12.69
CA VAL A 7 -9.74 -2.36 12.57
C VAL A 7 -9.21 -3.03 13.84
N GLY A 8 -10.08 -3.77 14.51
CA GLY A 8 -9.85 -4.34 15.82
C GLY A 8 -11.03 -5.20 16.27
N SER A 9 -10.97 -5.71 17.50
CA SER A 9 -12.05 -6.53 18.06
C SER A 9 -13.08 -5.64 18.77
N VAL A 10 -14.35 -5.78 18.42
CA VAL A 10 -15.47 -5.17 19.14
C VAL A 10 -16.04 -6.20 20.09
N ARG A 11 -16.11 -5.90 21.38
CA ARG A 11 -16.79 -6.75 22.36
C ARG A 11 -18.25 -6.33 22.48
N VAL A 12 -19.15 -7.21 22.07
CA VAL A 12 -20.58 -7.09 22.34
C VAL A 12 -20.86 -7.62 23.73
N VAL A 13 -21.51 -6.81 24.56
CA VAL A 13 -21.96 -7.17 25.90
C VAL A 13 -23.47 -7.12 25.89
N ALA A 14 -24.12 -8.23 26.24
CA ALA A 14 -25.57 -8.31 26.36
C ALA A 14 -25.93 -8.75 27.77
N THR A 15 -26.82 -8.00 28.41
CA THR A 15 -27.30 -8.33 29.76
C THR A 15 -28.77 -8.71 29.66
N ASN A 16 -29.12 -9.89 30.17
CA ASN A 16 -30.51 -10.24 30.38
C ASN A 16 -31.04 -9.42 31.56
N ALA A 17 -32.00 -8.53 31.32
CA ALA A 17 -32.53 -7.64 32.35
C ALA A 17 -33.26 -8.39 33.49
N ALA A 18 -33.82 -9.57 33.24
CA ALA A 18 -34.56 -10.35 34.23
C ALA A 18 -33.65 -11.22 35.11
N SER A 19 -32.56 -11.77 34.56
CA SER A 19 -31.65 -12.66 35.30
C SER A 19 -30.32 -12.02 35.68
N GLY A 20 -30.01 -10.83 35.15
CA GLY A 20 -28.71 -10.16 35.33
C GLY A 20 -27.54 -10.84 34.64
N VAL A 21 -27.75 -11.96 33.95
CA VAL A 21 -26.70 -12.71 33.26
C VAL A 21 -26.11 -11.86 32.13
N VAL A 22 -24.78 -11.77 32.10
CA VAL A 22 -24.03 -11.06 31.07
C VAL A 22 -23.42 -12.06 30.09
N GLY A 23 -23.86 -12.00 28.84
CA GLY A 23 -23.18 -12.64 27.72
C GLY A 23 -22.20 -11.68 27.08
N THR A 24 -21.04 -12.18 26.66
CA THR A 24 -20.10 -11.40 25.84
C THR A 24 -19.72 -12.16 24.57
N LYS A 25 -19.54 -11.42 23.48
CA LYS A 25 -19.02 -11.95 22.23
C LYS A 25 -18.07 -10.95 21.60
N ASP A 26 -16.86 -11.42 21.28
CA ASP A 26 -15.92 -10.63 20.49
C ASP A 26 -16.25 -10.81 19.00
N ILE A 27 -16.33 -9.67 18.29
CA ILE A 27 -16.48 -9.55 16.85
C ILE A 27 -15.16 -9.01 16.30
N THR A 28 -14.52 -9.77 15.41
CA THR A 28 -13.31 -9.31 14.73
C THR A 28 -13.69 -8.48 13.51
N VAL A 29 -13.23 -7.23 13.46
CA VAL A 29 -13.32 -6.40 12.25
C VAL A 29 -12.04 -6.61 11.44
N ILE A 30 -12.19 -7.11 10.21
CA ILE A 30 -11.06 -7.33 9.30
C ILE A 30 -10.86 -6.13 8.37
N ASN A 31 -9.62 -5.97 7.89
CA ASN A 31 -9.29 -4.99 6.85
C ASN A 31 -9.95 -5.36 5.52
N ALA A 32 -10.35 -4.35 4.76
CA ALA A 32 -10.75 -4.50 3.37
C ALA A 32 -9.52 -4.73 2.47
N TYR A 33 -9.78 -5.26 1.27
CA TYR A 33 -8.79 -5.42 0.22
C TYR A 33 -8.69 -4.15 -0.62
N GLN A 34 -7.48 -3.84 -1.08
CA GLN A 34 -7.25 -2.80 -2.09
C GLN A 34 -6.94 -3.46 -3.43
N THR A 35 -7.39 -2.82 -4.51
CA THR A 35 -7.01 -3.21 -5.87
C THR A 35 -5.53 -2.89 -6.13
N VAL A 36 -5.08 -3.21 -7.34
CA VAL A 36 -3.83 -2.62 -7.87
C VAL A 36 -4.00 -1.12 -8.11
N PRO A 37 -2.89 -0.35 -8.18
CA PRO A 37 -2.89 1.01 -8.73
C PRO A 37 -3.56 1.08 -10.10
N THR A 38 -4.34 2.14 -10.33
CA THR A 38 -5.09 2.38 -11.59
C THR A 38 -4.51 3.54 -12.40
N GLU A 39 -3.52 4.23 -11.84
CA GLU A 39 -2.82 5.35 -12.43
C GLU A 39 -1.89 4.87 -13.55
N ASN A 40 -1.68 5.74 -14.54
CA ASN A 40 -0.78 5.48 -15.66
C ASN A 40 0.69 5.61 -15.21
N LEU A 41 1.23 4.55 -14.63
CA LEU A 41 2.62 4.54 -14.18
C LEU A 41 3.58 4.31 -15.36
N THR A 42 4.57 5.19 -15.50
CA THR A 42 5.55 5.13 -16.60
C THR A 42 6.96 5.18 -16.03
N GLY A 43 7.79 4.19 -16.35
CA GLY A 43 9.21 4.22 -16.02
C GLY A 43 9.99 5.10 -17.00
N VAL A 44 10.92 5.88 -16.47
CA VAL A 44 11.84 6.73 -17.24
C VAL A 44 13.25 6.30 -16.91
N ALA A 45 14.00 5.90 -17.94
CA ALA A 45 15.37 5.42 -17.79
C ALA A 45 16.29 6.48 -17.15
N PRO A 46 17.34 6.05 -16.43
CA PRO A 46 18.44 6.93 -16.02
C PRO A 46 19.09 7.65 -17.22
N SER A 47 19.77 8.76 -16.96
CA SER A 47 20.42 9.58 -18.00
C SER A 47 21.57 8.87 -18.70
N ALA A 48 22.18 7.87 -18.05
CA ALA A 48 23.21 7.01 -18.60
C ALA A 48 23.22 5.63 -17.93
N TYR A 49 23.85 4.66 -18.57
CA TYR A 49 24.02 3.31 -18.04
C TYR A 49 24.72 3.33 -16.67
N GLY A 50 24.16 2.59 -15.71
CA GLY A 50 24.68 2.51 -14.34
C GLY A 50 24.39 3.73 -13.45
N LYS A 51 23.70 4.77 -13.95
CA LYS A 51 23.20 5.87 -13.12
C LYS A 51 21.92 5.48 -12.39
N SER A 52 21.62 6.26 -11.36
CA SER A 52 20.45 6.09 -10.48
C SER A 52 19.58 7.35 -10.44
N ASP A 53 19.41 8.02 -11.57
CA ASP A 53 18.57 9.21 -11.73
C ASP A 53 17.30 8.93 -12.56
N GLY A 54 16.97 7.65 -12.76
CA GLY A 54 15.71 7.19 -13.34
C GLY A 54 14.50 7.47 -12.45
N LYS A 55 13.31 7.28 -13.00
CA LYS A 55 12.04 7.68 -12.36
C LYS A 55 10.90 6.73 -12.65
N ILE A 56 9.88 6.75 -11.80
CA ILE A 56 8.54 6.25 -12.13
C ILE A 56 7.57 7.43 -12.01
N MET A 57 6.97 7.83 -13.13
CA MET A 57 6.00 8.91 -13.23
C MET A 57 4.58 8.42 -12.94
N GLY A 58 3.69 9.32 -12.50
CA GLY A 58 2.26 9.03 -12.29
C GLY A 58 1.94 8.49 -10.90
N THR A 59 2.91 8.46 -10.00
CA THR A 59 2.76 7.92 -8.64
C THR A 59 2.06 8.91 -7.72
N THR A 60 1.37 8.38 -6.71
CA THR A 60 0.72 9.15 -5.65
C THR A 60 1.33 8.83 -4.28
N SER A 61 1.12 9.67 -3.27
CA SER A 61 1.58 9.44 -1.89
C SER A 61 0.86 8.28 -1.19
N ALA A 62 -0.25 7.78 -1.75
CA ALA A 62 -0.95 6.59 -1.28
C ALA A 62 -0.21 5.29 -1.64
N MET A 63 0.79 5.36 -2.53
CA MET A 63 1.53 4.20 -3.02
C MET A 63 2.81 3.93 -2.23
N GLU A 64 3.30 2.71 -2.42
CA GLU A 64 4.64 2.28 -2.07
C GLU A 64 5.23 1.43 -3.20
N TYR A 65 6.54 1.37 -3.26
CA TYR A 65 7.28 0.68 -4.30
C TYR A 65 8.43 -0.12 -3.73
N LYS A 66 8.88 -1.11 -4.49
CA LYS A 66 10.15 -1.81 -4.24
C LYS A 66 10.72 -2.32 -5.55
N LEU A 67 12.04 -2.52 -5.59
CA LEU A 67 12.63 -3.32 -6.66
C LEU A 67 12.05 -4.75 -6.57
N SER A 68 11.81 -5.42 -7.70
CA SER A 68 11.18 -6.74 -7.72
C SER A 68 11.93 -7.78 -6.88
N THR A 69 13.26 -7.64 -6.81
CA THR A 69 14.18 -8.46 -6.02
C THR A 69 14.30 -8.04 -4.55
N SER A 70 13.79 -6.87 -4.17
CA SER A 70 13.80 -6.39 -2.78
C SER A 70 12.64 -7.00 -1.99
N SER A 71 12.83 -7.16 -0.68
CA SER A 71 11.77 -7.49 0.30
C SER A 71 11.15 -6.25 0.96
N THR A 72 11.81 -5.09 0.86
CA THR A 72 11.45 -3.88 1.59
C THR A 72 10.67 -2.92 0.69
N TRP A 73 9.52 -2.45 1.19
CA TRP A 73 8.69 -1.44 0.54
C TRP A 73 9.07 -0.03 1.01
N THR A 74 9.09 0.92 0.08
CA THR A 74 9.40 2.33 0.32
C THR A 74 8.19 3.18 -0.09
N ARG A 75 7.85 4.21 0.68
CA ARG A 75 6.76 5.12 0.34
C ARG A 75 7.06 5.87 -0.96
N ALA A 76 6.06 5.93 -1.83
CA ALA A 76 6.15 6.67 -3.08
C ALA A 76 5.92 8.17 -2.84
N THR A 77 6.52 8.98 -3.69
CA THR A 77 6.29 10.42 -3.78
C THR A 77 5.37 10.75 -4.95
N ALA A 78 4.69 11.89 -4.89
CA ALA A 78 3.92 12.45 -6.00
C ALA A 78 4.66 13.66 -6.60
N PRO A 79 4.59 13.89 -7.92
CA PRO A 79 3.91 13.08 -8.94
C PRO A 79 4.78 11.93 -9.48
N ALA A 80 5.98 11.74 -8.93
CA ALA A 80 6.93 10.75 -9.39
C ALA A 80 7.81 10.24 -8.25
N ILE A 81 8.24 8.99 -8.34
CA ILE A 81 9.39 8.45 -7.62
C ILE A 81 10.65 8.79 -8.44
N THR A 82 11.69 9.31 -7.79
CA THR A 82 12.94 9.70 -8.45
C THR A 82 14.14 9.01 -7.81
N GLY A 83 15.28 9.02 -8.49
CA GLY A 83 16.52 8.48 -7.93
C GLY A 83 16.60 6.96 -8.06
N LEU A 84 16.00 6.40 -9.11
CA LEU A 84 15.93 4.97 -9.35
C LEU A 84 17.02 4.52 -10.32
N SER A 85 17.64 3.38 -10.03
CA SER A 85 18.42 2.64 -11.01
C SER A 85 17.51 1.93 -12.00
N ALA A 86 18.07 1.45 -13.11
CA ALA A 86 17.33 0.57 -14.01
C ALA A 86 16.90 -0.72 -13.30
N GLY A 87 15.68 -1.18 -13.59
CA GLY A 87 15.12 -2.38 -12.98
C GLY A 87 13.59 -2.47 -13.09
N THR A 88 13.07 -3.63 -12.72
CA THR A 88 11.61 -3.83 -12.56
C THR A 88 11.22 -3.48 -11.14
N TYR A 89 10.27 -2.56 -11.00
CA TYR A 89 9.72 -2.14 -9.72
C TYR A 89 8.30 -2.66 -9.56
N ASN A 90 8.00 -3.23 -8.40
CA ASN A 90 6.62 -3.47 -8.01
C ASN A 90 6.08 -2.19 -7.36
N VAL A 91 4.90 -1.73 -7.77
CA VAL A 91 4.20 -0.60 -7.16
C VAL A 91 2.82 -1.07 -6.70
N ARG A 92 2.41 -0.68 -5.51
CA ARG A 92 1.06 -0.97 -4.96
C ARG A 92 0.53 0.20 -4.14
N TYR A 93 -0.76 0.21 -3.87
CA TYR A 93 -1.28 1.02 -2.77
C TYR A 93 -0.75 0.47 -1.45
N ALA A 94 -0.18 1.36 -0.64
CA ALA A 94 0.30 1.00 0.68
C ALA A 94 -0.88 0.67 1.61
N ALA A 95 -0.59 -0.06 2.68
CA ALA A 95 -1.58 -0.25 3.73
C ALA A 95 -1.99 1.10 4.33
N GLN A 96 -3.28 1.24 4.63
CA GLN A 96 -3.88 2.39 5.28
C GLN A 96 -4.99 1.94 6.24
N LYS A 97 -5.54 2.88 7.02
CA LYS A 97 -6.56 2.55 8.02
C LYS A 97 -7.76 1.83 7.36
N GLY A 98 -8.05 0.61 7.81
CA GLY A 98 -9.15 -0.20 7.30
C GLY A 98 -8.83 -0.99 6.03
N TYR A 99 -7.60 -0.91 5.51
CA TYR A 99 -7.20 -1.54 4.25
C TYR A 99 -5.83 -2.20 4.35
N ASN A 100 -5.74 -3.46 3.91
CA ASN A 100 -4.46 -4.10 3.66
C ASN A 100 -3.77 -3.46 2.45
N ALA A 101 -2.46 -3.63 2.33
CA ALA A 101 -1.75 -3.23 1.11
C ALA A 101 -2.39 -3.89 -0.12
N GLY A 102 -2.44 -3.16 -1.23
CA GLY A 102 -3.11 -3.60 -2.44
C GLY A 102 -2.33 -4.61 -3.26
N GLY A 103 -2.94 -5.01 -4.37
CA GLY A 103 -2.23 -5.74 -5.42
C GLY A 103 -1.08 -4.91 -6.01
N THR A 104 -0.13 -5.60 -6.63
CA THR A 104 1.06 -4.98 -7.23
C THR A 104 0.96 -4.90 -8.75
N ILE A 105 1.46 -3.81 -9.34
CA ILE A 105 1.79 -3.72 -10.77
C ILE A 105 3.29 -3.63 -10.97
N ASN A 106 3.76 -4.09 -12.13
CA ASN A 106 5.17 -4.01 -12.50
C ASN A 106 5.39 -2.79 -13.38
N VAL A 107 6.37 -1.97 -13.01
CA VAL A 107 6.84 -0.83 -13.81
C VAL A 107 8.31 -1.03 -14.12
N ILE A 108 8.67 -0.96 -15.39
CA ILE A 108 10.05 -1.15 -15.84
C ILE A 108 10.70 0.22 -15.98
N VAL A 109 11.80 0.43 -15.27
CA VAL A 109 12.74 1.52 -15.51
C VAL A 109 13.87 0.94 -16.36
N GLU A 110 13.88 1.28 -17.65
CA GLU A 110 14.86 0.76 -18.60
C GLU A 110 16.29 1.23 -18.29
N ASN A 111 17.27 0.57 -18.91
CA ASN A 111 18.65 1.05 -18.84
C ASN A 111 18.80 2.40 -19.54
N GLY A 112 19.60 3.27 -18.93
CA GLY A 112 20.07 4.48 -19.61
C GLY A 112 20.97 4.15 -20.80
N PRO A 113 21.20 5.12 -21.70
CA PRO A 113 22.11 4.95 -22.83
C PRO A 113 23.52 4.56 -22.38
N LYS A 114 24.17 3.68 -23.15
CA LYS A 114 25.55 3.25 -22.93
C LYS A 114 26.55 4.33 -23.29
#